data_AF-A0A4Y2E994-F1
#
_entry.id   AF-A0A4Y2E994-F1
#
_cell.length_a   1.000
_cell.length_b   1.000
_cell.length_c   1.000
_cell.angle_alpha   90.00
_cell.angle_beta   90.00
_cell.angle_gamma   90.00
#
_symmetry.space_group_name_H-M   'P 1'
#
loop_
_entity.id
_entity.type
_entity.pdbx_description
1 polymer ?
#
loop_
_entity_poly.entity_id
_entity_poly.type
_entity_poly.pdbx_seq_one_letter_code
_entity_poly.pdbx_strand_id
1 'polypeptide(L)'
;MERCYCTESELELFVPEKIQLAIENSNFMEIHPVASISDSNTIEFQIAGLGDAYFDLSHVLLNIQAKILKADGTAFTDNDKCGSINYLLNTMFSECHISLNDRQISSDGNYAYKTYIRSTLFHSESSQKNFLRAGMFYKDTADEFDNTNVRAASKNLGFKESYERVKGGKIFDMCGILHIDLGTQSRLLISGTTIRVRLLKAKEDFTLLAASGAFRLQIENISIFIRKCDVSSSIVVGHEKALEQALVQMSFTRIETKTFTLSSVLKSVIIPSFMNDSGVGF
;
A
#
# COMPACT_ATOMS: atom_id res chain seq x y z
N MET A 1 -29.04 3.92 -24.70
CA MET A 1 -28.08 2.83 -24.49
C MET A 1 -28.80 1.72 -23.77
N GLU A 2 -28.97 0.57 -24.41
CA GLU A 2 -29.41 -0.65 -23.71
C GLU A 2 -28.40 -0.96 -22.60
N ARG A 3 -28.89 -1.24 -21.40
CA ARG A 3 -28.03 -1.72 -20.30
C ARG A 3 -27.54 -3.11 -20.70
N CYS A 4 -26.23 -3.26 -20.81
CA CYS A 4 -25.62 -4.56 -21.06
C CYS A 4 -25.69 -5.37 -19.75
N TYR A 5 -26.57 -6.37 -19.69
CA TYR A 5 -26.68 -7.27 -18.55
C TYR A 5 -25.54 -8.28 -18.61
N CYS A 6 -24.78 -8.45 -17.53
CA CYS A 6 -23.77 -9.49 -17.43
C CYS A 6 -24.37 -10.79 -16.86
N THR A 7 -23.97 -11.92 -17.41
CA THR A 7 -24.16 -13.25 -16.81
C THR A 7 -22.98 -13.56 -15.90
N GLU A 8 -23.23 -14.20 -14.76
CA GLU A 8 -22.16 -14.69 -13.89
C GLU A 8 -21.32 -15.72 -14.67
N SER A 9 -20.00 -15.62 -14.57
CA SER A 9 -19.07 -16.47 -15.33
C SER A 9 -19.26 -17.96 -15.04
N GLU A 10 -19.70 -18.28 -13.82
CA GLU A 10 -20.02 -19.60 -13.31
C GLU A 10 -21.21 -20.24 -14.00
N LEU A 11 -22.05 -19.44 -14.66
CA LEU A 11 -23.22 -19.90 -15.41
C LEU A 11 -22.91 -20.09 -16.92
N GLU A 12 -21.73 -19.68 -17.39
CA GLU A 12 -21.30 -19.77 -18.80
C GLU A 12 -20.70 -21.15 -19.14
N LEU A 13 -21.35 -22.24 -18.70
CA LEU A 13 -20.83 -23.62 -18.73
C LEU A 13 -20.52 -24.20 -20.13
N PHE A 14 -21.08 -23.60 -21.19
CA PHE A 14 -20.96 -24.10 -22.56
C PHE A 14 -20.22 -23.12 -23.48
N VAL A 15 -19.73 -22.00 -22.96
CA VAL A 15 -18.96 -21.03 -23.74
C VAL A 15 -17.53 -21.55 -23.87
N PRO A 16 -16.95 -21.58 -25.08
CA PRO A 16 -15.54 -21.91 -25.24
C PRO A 16 -14.66 -20.98 -24.40
N GLU A 17 -13.64 -21.54 -23.76
CA GLU A 17 -12.69 -20.72 -23.01
C GLU A 17 -12.05 -19.68 -23.93
N LYS A 18 -12.12 -18.41 -23.52
CA LYS A 18 -11.49 -17.31 -24.24
C LYS A 18 -10.00 -17.33 -23.97
N ILE A 19 -9.19 -17.38 -25.02
CA ILE A 19 -7.73 -17.31 -24.93
C ILE A 19 -7.31 -15.85 -25.01
N GLN A 20 -6.48 -15.40 -24.07
CA GLN A 20 -5.92 -14.04 -24.10
C GLN A 20 -4.80 -13.96 -25.14
N LEU A 21 -5.03 -13.17 -26.19
CA LEU A 21 -4.07 -12.88 -27.26
C LEU A 21 -3.72 -11.38 -27.36
N ALA A 22 -4.37 -10.54 -26.57
CA ALA A 22 -4.21 -9.08 -26.65
C ALA A 22 -2.95 -8.57 -25.94
N ILE A 23 -2.50 -9.25 -24.87
CA ILE A 23 -1.24 -8.92 -24.19
C ILE A 23 -0.17 -9.86 -24.75
N GLU A 24 0.79 -9.30 -25.47
CA GLU A 24 1.87 -10.06 -26.12
C GLU A 24 2.97 -10.40 -25.11
N ASN A 25 3.27 -9.48 -24.21
CA ASN A 25 4.29 -9.64 -23.19
C ASN A 25 3.95 -8.84 -21.92
N SER A 26 4.50 -9.25 -20.79
CA SER A 26 4.39 -8.47 -19.56
C SER A 26 5.59 -8.69 -18.65
N ASN A 27 6.07 -7.62 -18.03
CA ASN A 27 7.18 -7.67 -17.09
C ASN A 27 7.00 -6.65 -15.97
N PHE A 28 7.62 -6.91 -14.82
CA PHE A 28 7.72 -5.91 -13.75
C PHE A 28 8.85 -4.94 -14.07
N MET A 29 8.56 -3.65 -13.93
CA MET A 29 9.54 -2.58 -14.00
C MET A 29 9.81 -2.05 -12.61
N GLU A 30 11.09 -1.94 -12.25
CA GLU A 30 11.54 -1.27 -11.04
C GLU A 30 11.61 0.24 -11.26
N ILE A 31 11.00 0.99 -10.36
CA ILE A 31 10.91 2.45 -10.39
C ILE A 31 11.53 3.00 -9.10
N HIS A 32 12.51 3.87 -9.26
CA HIS A 32 13.15 4.56 -8.14
C HIS A 32 12.53 5.93 -7.89
N PRO A 33 12.72 6.50 -6.69
CA PRO A 33 12.27 7.86 -6.38
C PRO A 33 12.84 8.91 -7.33
N VAL A 34 12.07 9.96 -7.60
CA VAL A 34 12.47 11.09 -8.46
C VAL A 34 13.59 11.91 -7.84
N ALA A 35 13.61 12.02 -6.52
CA ALA A 35 14.60 12.76 -5.76
C ALA A 35 15.29 11.86 -4.74
N SER A 36 16.43 12.31 -4.23
CA SER A 36 17.10 11.62 -3.13
C SER A 36 16.17 11.51 -1.92
N ILE A 37 16.18 10.34 -1.29
CA ILE A 37 15.41 10.06 -0.06
C ILE A 37 16.09 10.60 1.20
N SER A 38 17.32 11.12 1.09
CA SER A 38 18.04 11.76 2.18
C SER A 38 17.28 13.02 2.64
N ASP A 39 16.81 13.02 3.89
CA ASP A 39 16.19 14.17 4.58
C ASP A 39 14.84 14.69 4.05
N SER A 40 14.25 14.05 3.04
CA SER A 40 12.87 14.35 2.62
C SER A 40 11.85 13.55 3.42
N ASN A 41 10.81 14.25 3.91
CA ASN A 41 9.64 13.61 4.50
C ASN A 41 8.72 12.98 3.45
N THR A 42 8.88 13.35 2.18
CA THR A 42 8.04 12.90 1.07
C THR A 42 8.88 12.13 0.07
N ILE A 43 8.40 10.95 -0.33
CA ILE A 43 9.01 10.14 -1.37
C ILE A 43 8.05 10.12 -2.56
N GLU A 44 8.57 10.47 -3.74
CA GLU A 44 7.77 10.54 -4.95
C GLU A 44 8.35 9.64 -6.04
N PHE A 45 7.48 8.87 -6.68
CA PHE A 45 7.78 8.05 -7.85
C PHE A 45 7.00 8.60 -9.04
N GLN A 46 7.64 8.61 -10.20
CA GLN A 46 7.01 8.98 -11.45
C GLN A 46 7.27 7.90 -12.50
N ILE A 47 6.19 7.28 -12.97
CA ILE A 47 6.21 6.38 -14.13
C ILE A 47 5.73 7.21 -15.33
N ALA A 48 6.66 7.55 -16.22
CA ALA A 48 6.31 8.29 -17.43
C ALA A 48 5.49 7.40 -18.37
N GLY A 49 4.33 7.89 -18.81
CA GLY A 49 3.45 7.21 -19.77
C GLY A 49 3.98 7.31 -21.21
N LEU A 50 5.28 7.11 -21.43
CA LEU A 50 5.89 7.23 -22.76
C LEU A 50 5.79 5.90 -23.52
N GLY A 51 5.46 5.97 -24.82
CA GLY A 51 5.36 4.82 -25.72
C GLY A 51 3.94 4.26 -25.83
N ASP A 52 3.82 2.95 -26.08
CA ASP A 52 2.55 2.22 -26.26
C ASP A 52 2.23 1.29 -25.07
N ALA A 53 2.90 1.53 -23.94
CA ALA A 53 2.88 0.65 -22.77
C ALA A 53 1.62 0.84 -21.93
N TYR A 54 1.01 -0.28 -21.53
CA TYR A 54 -0.09 -0.28 -20.57
C TYR A 54 0.43 -0.65 -19.19
N PHE A 55 -0.17 -0.09 -18.14
CA PHE A 55 0.24 -0.34 -16.77
C PHE A 55 -0.86 -1.00 -15.95
N ASP A 56 -0.47 -2.06 -15.24
CA ASP A 56 -1.35 -2.79 -14.33
C ASP A 56 -1.10 -2.32 -12.89
N LEU A 57 -2.12 -1.71 -12.28
CA LEU A 57 -2.07 -1.19 -10.91
C LEU A 57 -2.50 -2.22 -9.85
N SER A 58 -2.97 -3.41 -10.25
CA SER A 58 -3.48 -4.42 -9.30
C SER A 58 -2.42 -4.94 -8.33
N HIS A 59 -1.16 -4.97 -8.80
CA HIS A 59 -0.03 -5.52 -8.05
C HIS A 59 1.17 -4.57 -8.05
N VAL A 60 0.94 -3.32 -7.66
CA VAL A 60 2.05 -2.39 -7.36
C VAL A 60 2.75 -2.88 -6.10
N LEU A 61 4.00 -3.34 -6.23
CA LEU A 61 4.81 -3.81 -5.11
C LEU A 61 5.73 -2.71 -4.64
N LEU A 62 5.88 -2.60 -3.32
CA LEU A 62 6.81 -1.72 -2.65
C LEU A 62 7.94 -2.55 -2.07
N ASN A 63 9.18 -2.15 -2.36
CA ASN A 63 10.39 -2.78 -1.85
C ASN A 63 11.22 -1.75 -1.09
N ILE A 64 11.60 -2.04 0.16
CA ILE A 64 12.27 -1.11 1.06
C ILE A 64 13.40 -1.81 1.80
N GLN A 65 14.56 -1.18 1.84
CA GLN A 65 15.64 -1.48 2.77
C GLN A 65 15.72 -0.37 3.81
N ALA A 66 15.65 -0.73 5.08
CA ALA A 66 15.71 0.23 6.18
C ALA A 66 16.55 -0.28 7.34
N LYS A 67 16.96 0.62 8.22
CA LYS A 67 17.58 0.32 9.50
C LYS A 67 17.10 1.30 10.58
N ILE A 68 17.19 0.88 11.83
CA ILE A 68 16.90 1.76 12.97
C ILE A 68 18.22 2.37 13.46
N LEU A 69 18.19 3.66 13.77
CA LEU A 69 19.25 4.39 14.45
C LEU A 69 18.71 5.04 15.72
N LYS A 70 19.61 5.45 16.61
CA LYS A 70 19.26 6.40 17.68
C LYS A 70 18.95 7.77 17.07
N ALA A 71 18.15 8.58 17.76
CA ALA A 71 17.76 9.90 17.28
C ALA A 71 18.96 10.83 17.01
N ASP A 72 20.06 10.67 17.75
CA ASP A 72 21.33 11.39 17.55
C ASP A 72 22.15 10.88 16.36
N GLY A 73 21.66 9.86 15.65
CA GLY A 73 22.32 9.24 14.51
C GLY A 73 23.36 8.17 14.88
N THR A 74 23.57 7.90 16.16
CA THR A 74 24.49 6.84 16.59
C THR A 74 23.90 5.44 16.36
N ALA A 75 24.78 4.43 16.38
CA ALA A 75 24.42 3.06 16.06
C ALA A 75 23.40 2.48 17.05
N PHE A 76 22.41 1.77 16.50
CA PHE A 76 21.47 0.95 17.25
C PHE A 76 22.11 -0.38 17.65
N THR A 77 21.95 -0.79 18.90
CA THR A 77 22.62 -1.95 19.51
C THR A 77 21.62 -2.93 20.09
N ASP A 78 22.06 -4.14 20.46
CA ASP A 78 21.20 -5.17 21.07
C ASP A 78 20.64 -4.79 22.46
N ASN A 79 21.15 -3.71 23.06
CA ASN A 79 20.62 -3.18 24.32
C ASN A 79 19.45 -2.21 24.11
N ASP A 80 19.29 -1.70 22.90
CA ASP A 80 18.26 -0.72 22.56
C ASP A 80 16.95 -1.47 22.26
N LYS A 81 16.04 -1.52 23.23
CA LYS A 81 14.77 -2.25 23.13
C LYS A 81 13.72 -1.47 22.33
N CYS A 82 14.02 -1.20 21.07
CA CYS A 82 13.11 -0.57 20.11
C CYS A 82 12.74 -1.58 19.02
N GLY A 83 11.45 -1.69 18.72
CA GLY A 83 10.94 -2.42 17.57
C GLY A 83 10.11 -1.50 16.68
N SER A 84 9.60 -2.04 15.59
CA SER A 84 8.64 -1.34 14.76
C SER A 84 7.22 -1.60 15.22
N ILE A 85 6.30 -0.69 14.88
CA ILE A 85 4.88 -1.03 14.85
C ILE A 85 4.60 -2.12 13.80
N ASN A 86 3.42 -2.70 13.89
CA ASN A 86 3.00 -3.77 13.02
C ASN A 86 2.85 -3.30 11.56
N TYR A 87 3.17 -4.18 10.62
CA TYR A 87 3.11 -3.95 9.18
C TYR A 87 3.89 -2.73 8.67
N LEU A 88 5.12 -2.58 9.19
CA LEU A 88 5.98 -1.40 8.97
C LEU A 88 6.07 -0.96 7.51
N LEU A 89 6.12 -1.90 6.55
CA LEU A 89 6.22 -1.59 5.12
C LEU A 89 5.20 -0.54 4.66
N ASN A 90 3.96 -0.61 5.15
CA ASN A 90 2.90 0.34 4.81
C ASN A 90 2.67 1.37 5.91
N THR A 91 2.78 0.97 7.18
CA THR A 91 2.52 1.87 8.31
C THR A 91 3.62 2.92 8.51
N MET A 92 4.76 2.78 7.84
CA MET A 92 5.79 3.83 7.78
C MET A 92 5.37 5.07 6.99
N PHE A 93 4.25 5.02 6.26
CA PHE A 93 3.70 6.16 5.52
C PHE A 93 2.39 6.63 6.13
N SER A 94 2.33 7.90 6.50
CA SER A 94 1.12 8.55 7.03
C SER A 94 0.12 8.81 5.91
N GLU A 95 0.62 9.18 4.73
CA GLU A 95 -0.22 9.50 3.57
C GLU A 95 0.26 8.83 2.29
N CYS A 96 -0.69 8.52 1.41
CA CYS A 96 -0.43 8.02 0.05
C CYS A 96 -1.33 8.77 -0.94
N HIS A 97 -0.73 9.33 -1.98
CA HIS A 97 -1.43 10.10 -3.00
C HIS A 97 -1.09 9.56 -4.38
N ILE A 98 -2.12 9.31 -5.18
CA ILE A 98 -2.02 8.82 -6.55
C ILE A 98 -2.54 9.88 -7.50
N SER A 99 -1.68 10.31 -8.41
CA SER A 99 -2.05 11.19 -9.51
C SER A 99 -1.85 10.49 -10.84
N LEU A 100 -2.79 10.69 -11.75
CA LEU A 100 -2.66 10.31 -13.15
C LEU A 100 -2.51 11.58 -13.96
N ASN A 101 -1.45 11.64 -14.76
CA ASN A 101 -0.92 12.86 -15.36
C ASN A 101 -0.71 13.91 -14.26
N ASP A 102 -1.39 15.05 -14.35
CA ASP A 102 -1.29 16.14 -13.37
C ASP A 102 -2.54 16.27 -12.48
N ARG A 103 -3.40 15.24 -12.46
CA ARG A 103 -4.62 15.23 -11.65
C ARG A 103 -4.52 14.19 -10.54
N GLN A 104 -4.64 14.65 -9.30
CA GLN A 104 -4.74 13.76 -8.13
C GLN A 104 -6.08 13.01 -8.18
N ILE A 105 -6.01 11.68 -8.29
CA ILE A 105 -7.16 10.78 -8.38
C ILE A 105 -7.52 10.24 -7.00
N SER A 106 -6.50 9.91 -6.19
CA SER A 106 -6.69 9.44 -4.82
C SER A 106 -5.75 10.15 -3.86
N SER A 107 -6.27 10.39 -2.66
CA SER A 107 -5.59 11.03 -1.56
C SER A 107 -6.03 10.35 -0.29
N ASP A 108 -5.06 9.79 0.43
CA ASP A 108 -5.29 9.05 1.67
C ASP A 108 -4.47 9.68 2.78
N GLY A 109 -5.13 10.39 3.69
CA GLY A 109 -4.49 11.09 4.81
C GLY A 109 -4.23 10.21 6.04
N ASN A 110 -4.81 9.01 6.11
CA ASN A 110 -4.63 8.07 7.22
C ASN A 110 -4.22 6.69 6.69
N TYR A 111 -3.27 6.69 5.77
CA TYR A 111 -2.85 5.51 5.02
C TYR A 111 -2.38 4.39 5.94
N ALA A 112 -1.51 4.70 6.91
CA ALA A 112 -1.02 3.73 7.89
C ALA A 112 -2.16 2.99 8.61
N TYR A 113 -3.13 3.71 9.17
CA TYR A 113 -4.27 3.11 9.85
C TYR A 113 -5.11 2.24 8.91
N LYS A 114 -5.42 2.76 7.72
CA LYS A 114 -6.22 2.04 6.73
C LYS A 114 -5.57 0.73 6.33
N THR A 115 -4.28 0.75 6.01
CA THR A 115 -3.54 -0.45 5.59
C THR A 115 -3.43 -1.46 6.72
N TYR A 116 -3.13 -1.03 7.95
CA TYR A 116 -3.07 -1.92 9.10
C TYR A 116 -4.41 -2.59 9.41
N ILE A 117 -5.50 -1.82 9.44
CA ILE A 117 -6.86 -2.34 9.66
C ILE A 117 -7.22 -3.30 8.52
N ARG A 118 -6.92 -2.94 7.27
CA ARG A 118 -7.22 -3.78 6.11
C ARG A 118 -6.48 -5.12 6.17
N SER A 119 -5.18 -5.08 6.45
CA SER A 119 -4.34 -6.27 6.61
C SER A 119 -4.76 -7.14 7.78
N THR A 120 -5.27 -6.55 8.85
CA THR A 120 -5.74 -7.30 10.02
C THR A 120 -7.11 -7.95 9.81
N LEU A 121 -8.05 -7.25 9.16
CA LEU A 121 -9.45 -7.69 9.05
C LEU A 121 -9.77 -8.46 7.77
N PHE A 122 -9.17 -8.12 6.64
CA PHE A 122 -9.57 -8.65 5.33
C PHE A 122 -8.58 -9.66 4.72
N HIS A 123 -7.40 -9.84 5.31
CA HIS A 123 -6.51 -10.93 4.91
C HIS A 123 -6.78 -12.20 5.72
N SER A 124 -6.67 -13.35 5.06
CA SER A 124 -6.71 -14.65 5.74
C SER A 124 -5.52 -14.78 6.71
N GLU A 125 -5.69 -15.63 7.73
CA GLU A 125 -4.60 -15.94 8.66
C GLU A 125 -3.37 -16.52 7.94
N SER A 126 -3.57 -17.32 6.89
CA SER A 126 -2.49 -17.84 6.05
C SER A 126 -1.76 -16.73 5.31
N SER A 127 -2.46 -15.71 4.80
CA SER A 127 -1.86 -14.55 4.14
C SER A 127 -1.08 -13.70 5.15
N GLN A 128 -1.62 -13.49 6.36
CA GLN A 128 -0.95 -12.77 7.44
C GLN A 128 0.37 -13.43 7.87
N LYS A 129 0.37 -14.77 8.03
CA LYS A 129 1.55 -15.52 8.48
C LYS A 129 2.65 -15.68 7.44
N ASN A 130 2.29 -15.64 6.15
CA ASN A 130 3.21 -15.90 5.05
C ASN A 130 3.52 -14.63 4.25
N PHE A 131 2.52 -14.11 3.52
CA PHE A 131 2.70 -13.02 2.57
C PHE A 131 3.00 -11.69 3.27
N LEU A 132 2.18 -11.31 4.25
CA LEU A 132 2.34 -10.02 4.95
C LEU A 132 3.57 -9.98 5.87
N ARG A 133 4.12 -11.15 6.23
CA ARG A 133 5.35 -11.26 7.02
C ARG A 133 6.55 -10.61 6.31
N ALA A 134 6.56 -10.59 4.97
CA ALA A 134 7.55 -9.88 4.17
C ALA A 134 7.47 -8.35 4.33
N GLY A 135 6.30 -7.82 4.73
CA GLY A 135 6.10 -6.41 5.06
C GLY A 135 6.17 -6.09 6.56
N MET A 136 6.80 -6.97 7.35
CA MET A 136 6.87 -6.86 8.83
C MET A 136 5.51 -6.94 9.53
N PHE A 137 4.55 -7.68 8.97
CA PHE A 137 3.31 -8.02 9.70
C PHE A 137 3.55 -9.19 10.65
N TYR A 138 3.41 -8.95 11.95
CA TYR A 138 3.46 -9.97 12.98
C TYR A 138 2.28 -9.77 13.92
N LYS A 139 1.37 -10.74 13.99
CA LYS A 139 0.16 -10.59 14.81
C LYS A 139 0.53 -10.38 16.29
N ASP A 140 0.13 -9.23 16.84
CA ASP A 140 0.37 -8.90 18.24
C ASP A 140 -0.43 -9.82 19.17
N THR A 141 0.07 -9.99 20.40
CA THR A 141 -0.64 -10.71 21.45
C THR A 141 -1.78 -9.84 21.98
N ALA A 142 -2.98 -10.43 22.10
CA ALA A 142 -4.15 -9.73 22.66
C ALA A 142 -3.81 -9.11 24.02
N ASP A 143 -4.31 -7.89 24.26
CA ASP A 143 -4.09 -7.08 25.47
C ASP A 143 -2.64 -6.66 25.74
N GLU A 144 -1.71 -6.89 24.82
CA GLU A 144 -0.28 -6.58 24.99
C GLU A 144 0.28 -5.69 23.87
N PHE A 145 -0.56 -5.02 23.08
CA PHE A 145 -0.14 -4.24 21.90
C PHE A 145 0.99 -3.22 22.19
N ASP A 146 0.91 -2.51 23.33
CA ASP A 146 1.91 -1.51 23.73
C ASP A 146 3.10 -2.11 24.52
N ASN A 147 3.13 -3.43 24.70
CA ASN A 147 4.14 -4.07 25.51
C ASN A 147 5.47 -4.26 24.75
N THR A 148 6.47 -3.47 25.14
CA THR A 148 7.81 -3.49 24.55
C THR A 148 8.78 -4.49 25.20
N ASN A 149 8.30 -5.35 26.12
CA ASN A 149 9.16 -6.30 26.82
C ASN A 149 9.47 -7.54 25.97
N VAL A 150 10.56 -7.46 25.20
CA VAL A 150 11.06 -8.53 24.33
C VAL A 150 11.57 -9.79 25.06
N ARG A 151 11.77 -9.73 26.39
CA ARG A 151 12.32 -10.85 27.18
C ARG A 151 11.26 -11.73 27.84
N ALA A 152 10.04 -11.22 28.01
CA ALA A 152 8.99 -11.96 28.69
C ALA A 152 8.25 -12.90 27.72
N ALA A 153 8.13 -14.18 28.09
CA ALA A 153 7.65 -15.24 27.20
C ALA A 153 6.17 -15.11 26.78
N SER A 154 5.35 -14.42 27.58
CA SER A 154 3.89 -14.29 27.36
C SER A 154 3.47 -12.85 27.02
N LYS A 155 4.42 -11.99 26.66
CA LYS A 155 4.14 -10.61 26.23
C LYS A 155 4.03 -10.54 24.71
N ASN A 156 3.95 -9.35 24.15
CA ASN A 156 3.70 -9.15 22.73
C ASN A 156 4.69 -9.94 21.84
N LEU A 157 4.22 -11.08 21.32
CA LEU A 157 5.01 -11.94 20.46
C LEU A 157 5.27 -11.30 19.10
N GLY A 158 4.31 -10.53 18.59
CA GLY A 158 4.46 -9.78 17.34
C GLY A 158 5.59 -8.75 17.42
N PHE A 159 5.59 -7.96 18.49
CA PHE A 159 6.67 -7.01 18.76
C PHE A 159 8.03 -7.70 18.97
N LYS A 160 8.06 -8.87 19.62
CA LYS A 160 9.31 -9.63 19.77
C LYS A 160 9.88 -10.06 18.42
N GLU A 161 9.04 -10.54 17.51
CA GLU A 161 9.46 -10.90 16.15
C GLU A 161 9.97 -9.69 15.37
N SER A 162 9.29 -8.53 15.47
CA SER A 162 9.75 -7.30 14.82
C SER A 162 11.08 -6.82 15.39
N TYR A 163 11.26 -6.88 16.72
CA TYR A 163 12.52 -6.57 17.38
C TYR A 163 13.67 -7.47 16.90
N GLU A 164 13.45 -8.77 16.78
CA GLU A 164 14.46 -9.73 16.34
C GLU A 164 14.97 -9.46 14.91
N ARG A 165 14.14 -8.85 14.07
CA ARG A 165 14.51 -8.42 12.70
C ARG A 165 15.43 -7.20 12.70
N VAL A 166 15.29 -6.31 13.68
CA VAL A 166 15.97 -5.01 13.70
C VAL A 166 17.12 -4.91 14.72
N LYS A 167 17.19 -5.83 15.68
CA LYS A 167 18.22 -5.83 16.74
C LYS A 167 19.64 -5.76 16.19
N GLY A 168 20.49 -5.00 16.87
CA GLY A 168 21.88 -4.80 16.48
C GLY A 168 22.09 -3.86 15.30
N GLY A 169 21.05 -3.12 14.89
CA GLY A 169 21.15 -2.04 13.89
C GLY A 169 21.29 -2.54 12.47
N LYS A 170 20.83 -3.77 12.22
CA LYS A 170 20.92 -4.42 10.91
C LYS A 170 20.02 -3.69 9.90
N ILE A 171 20.49 -3.64 8.66
CA ILE A 171 19.62 -3.34 7.53
C ILE A 171 18.70 -4.54 7.33
N PHE A 172 17.41 -4.27 7.17
CA PHE A 172 16.40 -5.28 6.91
C PHE A 172 15.61 -4.91 5.66
N ASP A 173 15.31 -5.93 4.86
CA ASP A 173 14.49 -5.83 3.66
C ASP A 173 13.01 -6.06 3.99
N MET A 174 12.15 -5.30 3.32
CA MET A 174 10.71 -5.45 3.32
C MET A 174 10.18 -5.38 1.89
N CYS A 175 9.20 -6.24 1.59
CA CYS A 175 8.53 -6.23 0.29
C CYS A 175 7.06 -6.61 0.45
N GLY A 176 6.19 -6.03 -0.37
CA GLY A 176 4.75 -6.31 -0.35
C GLY A 176 3.96 -5.34 -1.19
N ILE A 177 2.63 -5.44 -1.14
CA ILE A 177 1.73 -4.59 -1.94
C ILE A 177 1.67 -3.18 -1.36
N LEU A 178 1.72 -2.18 -2.24
CA LEU A 178 1.30 -0.81 -1.95
C LEU A 178 -0.24 -0.73 -2.06
N HIS A 179 -0.93 -0.48 -0.96
CA HIS A 179 -2.39 -0.53 -0.89
C HIS A 179 -3.04 0.73 -1.44
N ILE A 180 -3.19 0.81 -2.77
CA ILE A 180 -3.86 1.91 -3.43
C ILE A 180 -5.29 1.53 -3.83
N ASP A 181 -6.26 2.43 -3.60
CA ASP A 181 -7.66 2.18 -3.98
C ASP A 181 -7.84 1.97 -5.49
N LEU A 182 -7.04 2.67 -6.30
CA LEU A 182 -7.03 2.48 -7.75
C LEU A 182 -6.47 1.12 -8.17
N GLY A 183 -5.79 0.40 -7.28
CA GLY A 183 -5.32 -0.97 -7.50
C GLY A 183 -6.42 -2.02 -7.32
N THR A 184 -7.61 -1.67 -6.84
CA THR A 184 -8.70 -2.65 -6.69
C THR A 184 -9.46 -2.91 -7.99
N GLN A 185 -9.26 -2.10 -9.02
CA GLN A 185 -9.88 -2.27 -10.34
C GLN A 185 -8.91 -3.00 -11.28
N SER A 186 -9.44 -3.88 -12.13
CA SER A 186 -8.65 -4.80 -12.96
C SER A 186 -8.30 -4.26 -14.35
N ARG A 187 -8.75 -3.06 -14.72
CA ARG A 187 -8.45 -2.47 -16.02
C ARG A 187 -7.04 -1.89 -16.01
N LEU A 188 -6.32 -2.13 -17.11
CA LEU A 188 -5.02 -1.54 -17.34
C LEU A 188 -5.16 -0.03 -17.59
N LEU A 189 -4.23 0.75 -17.06
CA LEU A 189 -4.06 2.13 -17.46
C LEU A 189 -3.56 2.17 -18.90
N ILE A 190 -4.28 2.94 -19.72
CA ILE A 190 -3.98 3.11 -21.13
C ILE A 190 -2.65 3.84 -21.31
N SER A 191 -2.01 3.57 -22.45
CA SER A 191 -0.81 4.27 -22.88
C SER A 191 -0.98 5.80 -22.86
N GLY A 192 0.11 6.53 -22.67
CA GLY A 192 0.11 7.98 -22.51
C GLY A 192 -0.21 8.46 -21.09
N THR A 193 -0.61 7.57 -20.17
CA THR A 193 -0.93 7.93 -18.80
C THR A 193 0.33 7.94 -17.92
N THR A 194 0.73 9.11 -17.44
CA THR A 194 1.80 9.25 -16.44
C THR A 194 1.23 8.94 -15.05
N ILE A 195 1.92 8.12 -14.26
CA ILE A 195 1.49 7.76 -12.91
C ILE A 195 2.46 8.39 -11.92
N ARG A 196 1.92 9.13 -10.94
CA ARG A 196 2.69 9.70 -9.83
C ARG A 196 2.21 9.11 -8.52
N VAL A 197 3.13 8.51 -7.77
CA VAL A 197 2.89 7.98 -6.42
C VAL A 197 3.66 8.85 -5.44
N ARG A 198 2.96 9.51 -4.51
CA ARG A 198 3.57 10.33 -3.47
C ARG A 198 3.25 9.75 -2.10
N LEU A 199 4.30 9.39 -1.37
CA LEU A 199 4.22 8.83 -0.02
C LEU A 199 4.77 9.84 0.99
N LEU A 200 3.99 10.16 2.02
CA LEU A 200 4.44 10.97 3.15
C LEU A 200 4.86 10.05 4.28
N LYS A 201 6.08 10.18 4.79
CA LYS A 201 6.57 9.40 5.94
C LYS A 201 5.74 9.71 7.19
N ALA A 202 5.44 8.67 7.96
CA ALA A 202 4.90 8.84 9.31
C ALA A 202 6.01 9.29 10.27
N LYS A 203 5.61 9.87 11.41
CA LYS A 203 6.54 10.29 12.46
C LYS A 203 7.19 9.07 13.12
N GLU A 204 8.42 9.23 13.60
CA GLU A 204 9.15 8.13 14.26
C GLU A 204 8.43 7.61 15.50
N ASP A 205 7.81 8.49 16.29
CA ASP A 205 6.99 8.11 17.46
C ASP A 205 5.74 7.29 17.08
N PHE A 206 5.33 7.34 15.81
CA PHE A 206 4.26 6.49 15.30
C PHE A 206 4.80 5.16 14.77
N THR A 207 5.95 5.16 14.08
CA THR A 207 6.48 3.98 13.38
C THR A 207 7.29 3.04 14.28
N LEU A 208 7.83 3.56 15.38
CA LEU A 208 8.72 2.85 16.28
C LEU A 208 8.12 2.79 17.69
N LEU A 209 8.30 1.65 18.37
CA LEU A 209 7.84 1.43 19.72
C LEU A 209 9.03 1.03 20.61
N ALA A 210 9.26 1.79 21.68
CA ALA A 210 10.35 1.56 22.63
C ALA A 210 9.92 1.94 24.06
N ALA A 211 10.46 1.24 25.06
CA ALA A 211 10.21 1.58 26.48
C ALA A 211 10.85 2.92 26.90
N SER A 212 12.00 3.24 26.30
CA SER A 212 12.81 4.40 26.61
C SER A 212 13.77 4.70 25.47
N GLY A 213 14.11 5.98 25.30
CA GLY A 213 15.02 6.43 24.25
C GLY A 213 14.27 6.91 23.01
N ALA A 214 14.93 7.76 22.23
CA ALA A 214 14.41 8.26 20.96
C ALA A 214 15.18 7.59 19.82
N PHE A 215 14.44 7.10 18.84
CA PHE A 215 14.95 6.36 17.70
C PHE A 215 14.41 6.95 16.40
N ARG A 216 15.08 6.64 15.29
CA ARG A 216 14.64 7.04 13.96
C ARG A 216 14.81 5.90 12.97
N LEU A 217 13.90 5.81 12.02
CA LEU A 217 13.94 4.88 10.92
C LEU A 217 14.61 5.52 9.71
N GLN A 218 15.77 4.96 9.32
CA GLN A 218 16.48 5.36 8.12
C GLN A 218 16.13 4.40 6.97
N ILE A 219 15.58 4.96 5.89
CA ILE A 219 15.40 4.22 4.62
C ILE A 219 16.71 4.34 3.85
N GLU A 220 17.30 3.20 3.51
CA GLU A 220 18.53 3.12 2.72
C GLU A 220 18.21 3.06 1.23
N ASN A 221 17.25 2.21 0.86
CA ASN A 221 16.77 2.06 -0.51
C ASN A 221 15.25 1.87 -0.52
N ILE A 222 14.61 2.37 -1.57
CA ILE A 222 13.19 2.16 -1.82
C ILE A 222 12.94 2.12 -3.33
N SER A 223 12.10 1.19 -3.76
CA SER A 223 11.64 1.09 -5.14
C SER A 223 10.21 0.57 -5.21
N ILE A 224 9.52 0.91 -6.29
CA ILE A 224 8.22 0.37 -6.63
C ILE A 224 8.36 -0.52 -7.86
N PHE A 225 7.76 -1.72 -7.81
CA PHE A 225 7.61 -2.57 -8.98
C PHE A 225 6.19 -2.47 -9.50
N ILE A 226 6.05 -2.10 -10.77
CA ILE A 226 4.77 -2.02 -11.49
C ILE A 226 4.80 -2.95 -12.70
N ARG A 227 3.69 -3.63 -12.98
CA ARG A 227 3.61 -4.52 -14.14
C ARG A 227 3.30 -3.71 -15.39
N LYS A 228 4.25 -3.71 -16.33
CA LYS A 228 4.09 -3.20 -17.68
C LYS A 228 3.54 -4.31 -18.58
N CYS A 229 2.56 -3.98 -19.40
CA CYS A 229 1.97 -4.87 -20.39
C CYS A 229 2.22 -4.30 -21.80
N ASP A 230 2.84 -5.11 -22.65
CA ASP A 230 2.95 -4.83 -24.07
C ASP A 230 1.69 -5.41 -24.75
N VAL A 231 0.87 -4.50 -25.27
CA VAL A 231 -0.43 -4.81 -25.88
C VAL A 231 -0.31 -4.81 -27.39
N SER A 232 -0.98 -5.73 -28.07
CA SER A 232 -0.90 -5.86 -29.52
C SER A 232 -1.35 -4.59 -30.24
N SER A 233 -0.68 -4.25 -31.34
CA SER A 233 -0.90 -2.98 -32.04
C SER A 233 -2.35 -2.79 -32.52
N SER A 234 -3.05 -3.87 -32.87
CA SER A 234 -4.45 -3.82 -33.28
C SER A 234 -5.37 -3.32 -32.15
N ILE A 235 -5.08 -3.69 -30.91
CA ILE A 235 -5.82 -3.24 -29.73
C ILE A 235 -5.46 -1.80 -29.40
N VAL A 236 -4.18 -1.42 -29.50
CA VAL A 236 -3.74 -0.03 -29.26
C VAL A 236 -4.45 0.92 -30.23
N VAL A 237 -4.41 0.65 -31.54
CA VAL A 237 -5.09 1.45 -32.57
C VAL A 237 -6.62 1.45 -32.36
N GLY A 238 -7.18 0.33 -31.91
CA GLY A 238 -8.59 0.23 -31.56
C GLY A 238 -8.98 1.17 -30.41
N HIS A 239 -8.17 1.22 -29.35
CA HIS A 239 -8.38 2.13 -28.22
C HIS A 239 -8.18 3.60 -28.62
N GLU A 240 -7.17 3.93 -29.43
CA GLU A 240 -6.97 5.30 -29.94
C GLU A 240 -8.19 5.81 -30.69
N LYS A 241 -8.76 5.00 -31.60
CA LYS A 241 -10.00 5.35 -32.31
C LYS A 241 -11.21 5.47 -31.38
N ALA A 242 -11.29 4.63 -30.35
CA ALA A 242 -12.38 4.70 -29.38
C ALA A 242 -12.30 5.96 -28.52
N LEU A 243 -11.08 6.41 -28.18
CA LEU A 243 -10.83 7.64 -27.42
C LEU A 243 -11.28 8.92 -28.15
N GLU A 244 -11.31 8.90 -29.48
CA GLU A 244 -11.88 10.00 -30.28
C GLU A 244 -13.40 10.16 -30.08
N GLN A 245 -14.07 9.09 -29.66
CA GLN A 245 -15.54 9.02 -29.57
C GLN A 245 -16.06 9.01 -28.14
N ALA A 246 -15.29 8.45 -27.20
CA ALA A 246 -15.74 8.23 -25.83
C ALA A 246 -14.58 8.30 -24.81
N LEU A 247 -14.94 8.57 -23.55
CA LEU A 247 -14.00 8.56 -22.44
C LEU A 247 -13.86 7.14 -21.87
N VAL A 248 -12.64 6.80 -21.45
CA VAL A 248 -12.40 5.58 -20.67
C VAL A 248 -12.98 5.76 -19.27
N GLN A 249 -13.86 4.85 -18.86
CA GLN A 249 -14.45 4.81 -17.52
C GLN A 249 -13.80 3.68 -16.71
N MET A 250 -13.23 4.04 -15.56
CA MET A 250 -12.64 3.10 -14.60
C MET A 250 -13.32 3.30 -13.25
N SER A 251 -14.15 2.33 -12.87
CA SER A 251 -14.78 2.29 -11.55
C SER A 251 -13.86 1.61 -10.57
N PHE A 252 -13.68 2.22 -9.40
CA PHE A 252 -12.93 1.63 -8.29
C PHE A 252 -13.60 2.02 -6.97
N THR A 253 -13.36 1.20 -5.94
CA THR A 253 -13.93 1.43 -4.61
C THR A 253 -12.94 2.23 -3.79
N ARG A 254 -13.36 3.40 -3.31
CA ARG A 254 -12.56 4.20 -2.39
C ARG A 254 -12.85 3.78 -0.95
N ILE A 255 -11.81 3.65 -0.15
CA ILE A 255 -11.94 3.44 1.29
C ILE A 255 -11.54 4.74 1.98
N GLU A 256 -12.50 5.36 2.66
CA GLU A 256 -12.31 6.62 3.37
C GLU A 256 -12.25 6.40 4.88
N THR A 257 -11.21 6.95 5.50
CA THR A 257 -11.01 6.98 6.95
C THR A 257 -11.52 8.31 7.50
N LYS A 258 -12.42 8.25 8.49
CA LYS A 258 -12.92 9.42 9.21
C LYS A 258 -12.39 9.43 10.63
N THR A 259 -11.80 10.54 11.04
CA THR A 259 -11.27 10.73 12.39
C THR A 259 -12.23 11.59 13.21
N PHE A 260 -12.58 11.11 14.40
CA PHE A 260 -13.40 11.85 15.36
C PHE A 260 -12.59 12.05 16.64
N THR A 261 -12.55 13.29 17.13
CA THR A 261 -11.89 13.60 18.42
C THR A 261 -12.96 13.69 19.50
N LEU A 262 -12.79 12.92 20.57
CA LEU A 262 -13.69 12.94 21.72
C LEU A 262 -13.01 13.69 22.87
N SER A 263 -13.70 14.69 23.42
CA SER A 263 -13.27 15.31 24.67
C SER A 263 -13.49 14.33 25.83
N SER A 264 -12.54 14.26 26.76
CA SER A 264 -12.61 13.39 27.96
C SER A 264 -13.83 13.66 28.85
N VAL A 265 -14.50 14.81 28.67
CA VAL A 265 -15.70 15.19 29.43
C VAL A 265 -16.97 14.56 28.85
N LEU A 266 -16.95 14.17 27.57
CA LEU A 266 -18.12 13.59 26.89
C LEU A 266 -18.27 12.11 27.24
N LYS A 267 -19.42 11.74 27.81
CA LYS A 267 -19.77 10.34 28.13
C LYS A 267 -20.36 9.58 26.94
N SER A 268 -20.84 10.28 25.92
CA SER A 268 -21.38 9.70 24.69
C SER A 268 -21.22 10.68 23.52
N VAL A 269 -21.00 10.13 22.32
CA VAL A 269 -21.01 10.85 21.05
C VAL A 269 -21.71 9.99 20.02
N ILE A 270 -22.58 10.62 19.23
CA ILE A 270 -23.20 10.01 18.06
C ILE A 270 -22.26 10.24 16.88
N ILE A 271 -21.77 9.16 16.28
CA ILE A 271 -20.99 9.21 15.04
C ILE A 271 -21.98 9.04 13.88
N PRO A 272 -22.27 10.10 13.09
CA PRO A 272 -23.19 9.98 11.97
C PRO A 272 -22.58 9.06 10.89
N SER A 273 -23.36 8.10 10.41
CA SER A 273 -23.01 7.24 9.27
C SER A 273 -21.70 6.46 9.40
N PHE A 274 -21.63 5.56 10.40
CA PHE A 274 -20.48 4.66 10.62
C PHE A 274 -20.24 3.69 9.44
N MET A 275 -21.30 3.23 8.78
CA MET A 275 -21.25 2.54 7.49
C MET A 275 -22.03 3.39 6.49
N ASN A 276 -21.33 4.14 5.64
CA ASN A 276 -21.95 4.70 4.44
C ASN A 276 -21.89 3.62 3.37
N ASP A 277 -23.02 2.96 3.13
CA ASP A 277 -23.24 2.28 1.86
C ASP A 277 -23.57 3.38 0.85
N SER A 278 -22.55 3.95 0.21
CA SER A 278 -22.78 4.80 -0.95
C SER A 278 -23.13 3.92 -2.14
N GLY A 279 -24.26 3.22 -2.02
CA GLY A 279 -25.01 2.73 -3.15
C GLY A 279 -25.44 3.95 -3.93
N VAL A 280 -24.67 4.30 -4.96
CA VAL A 280 -25.15 5.21 -6.00
C VAL A 280 -26.38 4.51 -6.58
N GLY A 281 -27.56 5.03 -6.23
CA GLY A 281 -28.79 4.63 -6.89
C GLY A 281 -28.63 4.81 -8.39
N PHE A 282 -28.81 3.71 -9.13
CA PHE A 282 -28.90 3.70 -10.58
C PHE A 282 -30.27 4.14 -11.08
#